data_AF-X0SAH9-F1
#
_entry.id   AF-X0SAH9-F1
#
_cell.length_a   1.000
_cell.length_b   1.000
_cell.length_c   1.000
_cell.angle_alpha   90.00
_cell.angle_beta   90.00
_cell.angle_gamma   90.00
#
_symmetry.space_group_name_H-M   'P 1'
#
loop_
_entity.id
_entity.type
_entity.pdbx_description
1 polymer ?
#
loop_
_entity_poly.entity_id
_entity_poly.type
_entity_poly.pdbx_seq_one_letter_code
_entity_poly.pdbx_strand_id
1 'polypeptide(L)'
;MQKTTEHTRANSRVSPEIELLIRERNKGETLRQLGKMFGRSHERIRQLLAEYDLPQLLPEERVVAKPGYPVTWLTRLRKEGIINPIRPGGFWLYSEEQVKQIPSLIAEVRKCEQCGKPRSLGSQRFCRECSQYRRKHLGALYIKAWRKANPEWKEMQRKARAKYFERTDYVVSHGNYLPLETIVRVKASHPSNPALAILGNGLEIPFSCLRKVRSGGQAQGNKAVWRVAGSARGN
;
A
#
# COMPACT_ATOMS: atom_id res chain seq x y z
N MET A 1 8.96 -19.44 38.62
CA MET A 1 7.61 -18.86 38.44
C MET A 1 7.45 -18.44 36.99
N GLN A 2 6.64 -19.16 36.22
CA GLN A 2 5.98 -18.72 34.98
C GLN A 2 5.02 -19.86 34.60
N LYS A 3 3.72 -19.69 34.86
CA LYS A 3 2.66 -20.58 34.38
C LYS A 3 2.10 -19.96 33.10
N THR A 4 2.39 -20.56 31.96
CA THR A 4 1.72 -20.31 30.68
C THR A 4 0.37 -21.03 30.71
N THR A 5 -0.72 -20.27 30.85
CA THR A 5 -2.07 -20.77 30.64
C THR A 5 -2.34 -20.87 29.14
N GLU A 6 -2.32 -22.10 28.64
CA GLU A 6 -2.84 -22.47 27.33
C GLU A 6 -4.35 -22.17 27.29
N HIS A 7 -4.75 -21.16 26.53
CA HIS A 7 -6.16 -20.97 26.16
C HIS A 7 -6.48 -21.83 24.95
N THR A 8 -6.82 -23.08 25.23
CA THR A 8 -7.50 -23.98 24.31
C THR A 8 -8.85 -23.36 23.94
N ARG A 9 -8.93 -22.70 22.77
CA ARG A 9 -10.21 -22.30 22.16
C ARG A 9 -10.97 -23.57 21.78
N ALA A 10 -11.77 -24.08 22.71
CA ALA A 10 -12.79 -25.07 22.43
C ALA A 10 -13.80 -24.45 21.45
N ASN A 11 -14.02 -25.12 20.32
CA ASN A 11 -15.16 -24.90 19.45
C ASN A 11 -16.45 -25.21 20.24
N SER A 12 -16.98 -24.22 20.95
CA SER A 12 -18.23 -24.33 21.68
C SER A 12 -19.38 -24.38 20.68
N ARG A 13 -19.92 -25.58 20.44
CA ARG A 13 -21.24 -25.75 19.85
C ARG A 13 -22.22 -24.93 20.68
N VAL A 14 -22.81 -23.90 20.07
CA VAL A 14 -23.86 -23.10 20.71
C VAL A 14 -25.03 -24.04 21.02
N SER A 15 -25.54 -24.01 22.25
CA SER A 15 -26.69 -24.83 22.62
C SER A 15 -27.90 -24.46 21.75
N PRO A 16 -28.70 -25.41 21.23
CA PRO A 16 -29.91 -25.13 20.46
C PRO A 16 -30.87 -24.17 21.16
N GLU A 17 -30.86 -24.18 22.49
CA GLU A 17 -31.66 -23.30 23.34
C GLU A 17 -31.23 -21.82 23.22
N ILE A 18 -29.93 -21.56 23.05
CA ILE A 18 -29.37 -20.21 22.88
C ILE A 18 -29.67 -19.69 21.47
N GLU A 19 -29.59 -20.54 20.44
CA GLU A 19 -29.97 -20.18 19.08
C GLU A 19 -31.46 -19.81 18.99
N LEU A 20 -32.32 -20.57 19.66
CA LEU A 20 -33.75 -20.25 19.76
C LEU A 20 -33.96 -18.89 20.44
N LEU A 21 -33.24 -18.64 21.53
CA LEU A 21 -33.34 -17.39 22.31
C LEU A 21 -32.91 -16.16 21.49
N ILE A 22 -31.82 -16.25 20.74
CA ILE A 22 -31.38 -15.18 19.82
C ILE A 22 -32.40 -14.98 18.69
N ARG A 23 -32.94 -16.07 18.13
CA ARG A 23 -33.94 -16.00 17.05
C ARG A 23 -35.21 -15.29 17.50
N GLU A 24 -35.77 -15.62 18.66
CA GLU A 24 -36.97 -14.95 19.19
C GLU A 24 -36.67 -13.50 19.55
N ARG A 25 -35.47 -13.20 20.07
CA ARG A 25 -35.04 -11.81 20.29
C ARG A 25 -35.03 -10.99 19.00
N ASN A 26 -34.52 -11.57 17.90
CA ASN A 26 -34.48 -10.94 16.58
C ASN A 26 -35.87 -10.71 15.96
N LYS A 27 -36.90 -11.44 16.40
CA LYS A 27 -38.30 -11.16 16.00
C LYS A 27 -38.92 -9.97 16.75
N GLY A 28 -38.21 -9.41 17.73
CA GLY A 28 -38.67 -8.26 18.52
C GLY A 28 -39.23 -8.63 19.88
N GLU A 29 -39.15 -9.89 20.33
CA GLU A 29 -39.60 -10.29 21.66
C GLU A 29 -38.83 -9.54 22.75
N THR A 30 -39.56 -9.06 23.75
CA THR A 30 -38.98 -8.37 24.90
C THR A 30 -38.27 -9.35 25.82
N LEU A 31 -37.27 -8.87 26.56
CA LEU A 31 -36.54 -9.69 27.53
C LEU A 31 -37.47 -10.34 28.59
N ARG A 32 -38.62 -9.71 28.91
CA ARG A 32 -39.63 -10.28 29.81
C ARG A 32 -40.41 -11.42 29.15
N GLN A 33 -40.77 -11.31 27.87
CA GLN A 33 -41.42 -12.39 27.11
C GLN A 33 -40.48 -13.57 26.96
N LEU A 34 -39.22 -13.32 26.59
CA LEU A 34 -38.18 -14.35 26.52
C LEU A 34 -37.97 -15.02 27.89
N GLY A 35 -37.96 -14.25 28.98
CA GLY A 35 -37.87 -14.80 30.33
C GLY A 35 -38.99 -15.80 30.64
N LYS A 36 -40.23 -15.48 30.25
CA LYS A 36 -41.37 -16.38 30.39
C LYS A 36 -41.24 -17.63 29.51
N MET A 37 -40.83 -17.47 28.25
CA MET A 37 -40.69 -18.59 27.30
C MET A 37 -39.61 -19.59 27.69
N PHE A 38 -38.49 -19.11 28.23
CA PHE A 38 -37.35 -19.94 28.61
C PHE A 38 -37.31 -20.29 30.11
N GLY A 39 -38.34 -19.91 30.88
CA GLY A 39 -38.40 -20.15 32.33
C GLY A 39 -37.25 -19.50 33.12
N ARG A 40 -36.73 -18.36 32.64
CA ARG A 40 -35.58 -17.65 33.23
C ARG A 40 -35.96 -16.23 33.61
N SER A 41 -35.23 -15.66 34.57
CA SER A 41 -35.43 -14.25 34.92
C SER A 41 -34.99 -13.33 33.76
N HIS A 42 -35.61 -12.16 33.67
CA HIS A 42 -35.25 -11.10 32.74
C HIS A 42 -33.74 -10.82 32.74
N GLU A 43 -33.12 -10.73 33.92
CA GLU A 43 -31.70 -10.44 34.05
C GLU A 43 -30.83 -11.59 33.55
N ARG A 44 -31.27 -12.84 33.76
CA ARG A 44 -30.54 -14.00 33.24
C ARG A 44 -30.58 -14.05 31.71
N ILE A 45 -31.71 -13.69 31.10
CA ILE A 45 -31.82 -13.54 29.65
C ILE A 45 -30.89 -12.42 29.15
N ARG A 46 -30.84 -11.27 29.84
CA ARG A 46 -29.95 -10.17 29.48
C ARG A 46 -28.48 -10.59 29.50
N GLN A 47 -28.07 -11.35 30.53
CA GLN A 47 -26.70 -11.87 30.64
C GLN A 47 -26.37 -12.86 29.52
N LEU A 48 -27.29 -13.78 29.21
CA LEU A 48 -27.11 -14.75 28.13
C LEU A 48 -27.03 -14.06 26.76
N LEU A 49 -27.88 -13.08 26.50
CA LEU A 49 -27.75 -12.27 25.30
C LEU A 49 -26.43 -11.48 25.32
N ALA A 50 -26.02 -10.87 26.43
CA ALA A 50 -24.72 -10.20 26.47
C ALA A 50 -23.52 -11.14 26.18
N GLU A 51 -23.65 -12.42 26.54
CA GLU A 51 -22.64 -13.46 26.31
C GLU A 51 -22.64 -13.99 24.86
N TYR A 52 -23.81 -14.11 24.23
CA TYR A 52 -23.99 -14.79 22.93
C TYR A 52 -24.55 -13.93 21.79
N ASP A 53 -25.21 -12.81 22.10
CA ASP A 53 -25.82 -11.81 21.19
C ASP A 53 -24.85 -10.69 20.83
N LEU A 54 -23.54 -10.89 21.06
CA LEU A 54 -22.57 -10.21 20.23
C LEU A 54 -22.80 -10.77 18.82
N PRO A 55 -23.33 -9.99 17.85
CA PRO A 55 -23.20 -10.40 16.46
C PRO A 55 -21.76 -10.82 16.29
N GLN A 56 -21.49 -12.01 15.76
CA GLN A 56 -20.13 -12.51 15.59
C GLN A 56 -19.42 -11.58 14.62
N LEU A 57 -18.89 -10.51 15.19
CA LEU A 57 -18.36 -9.39 14.48
C LEU A 57 -16.98 -9.83 14.03
N LEU A 58 -16.87 -10.01 12.72
CA LEU A 58 -15.66 -10.53 12.12
C LEU A 58 -14.66 -9.39 11.99
N PRO A 59 -13.42 -9.56 12.48
CA PRO A 59 -12.37 -8.60 12.25
C PRO A 59 -12.01 -8.54 10.76
N GLU A 60 -11.61 -7.37 10.28
CA GLU A 60 -11.25 -7.12 8.88
C GLU A 60 -10.32 -8.19 8.28
N GLU A 61 -9.35 -8.68 9.05
CA GLU A 61 -8.40 -9.72 8.64
C GLU A 61 -9.11 -11.02 8.22
N ARG A 62 -10.13 -11.46 8.97
CA ARG A 62 -10.92 -12.65 8.64
C ARG A 62 -11.82 -12.41 7.43
N VAL A 63 -12.36 -11.20 7.32
CA VAL A 63 -13.21 -10.80 6.17
C VAL A 63 -12.41 -10.78 4.88
N VAL A 64 -11.13 -10.45 4.92
CA VAL A 64 -10.23 -10.43 3.76
C VAL A 64 -9.72 -11.83 3.40
N ALA A 65 -9.42 -12.66 4.40
CA ALA A 65 -8.90 -14.01 4.19
C ALA A 65 -9.90 -14.95 3.50
N LYS A 66 -11.19 -14.87 3.87
CA LYS A 66 -12.22 -15.82 3.40
C LYS A 66 -12.54 -15.70 1.88
N PRO A 67 -12.67 -14.50 1.31
CA PRO A 67 -12.97 -14.31 -0.11
C PRO A 67 -11.74 -13.92 -0.96
N GLY A 68 -10.56 -13.71 -0.35
CA GLY A 68 -9.33 -13.37 -1.06
C GLY A 68 -9.29 -11.96 -1.65
N TYR A 69 -10.10 -11.03 -1.16
CA TYR A 69 -10.15 -9.65 -1.68
C TYR A 69 -9.18 -8.72 -0.92
N PRO A 70 -8.41 -7.86 -1.61
CA PRO A 70 -7.53 -6.90 -0.94
C PRO A 70 -8.30 -5.93 -0.01
N VAL A 71 -7.71 -5.59 1.13
CA VAL A 71 -8.23 -4.61 2.13
C VAL A 71 -8.65 -3.28 1.50
N THR A 72 -8.03 -2.89 0.39
CA THR A 72 -8.35 -1.66 -0.35
C THR A 72 -9.80 -1.62 -0.82
N TRP A 73 -10.41 -2.77 -1.13
CA TRP A 73 -11.82 -2.85 -1.53
C TRP A 73 -12.76 -2.55 -0.38
N LEU A 74 -12.51 -3.13 0.80
CA LEU A 74 -13.29 -2.83 2.00
C LEU A 74 -13.19 -1.34 2.36
N THR A 75 -12.00 -0.78 2.25
CA THR A 75 -11.77 0.67 2.44
C THR A 75 -12.59 1.51 1.48
N ARG A 76 -12.68 1.10 0.21
CA ARG A 76 -13.47 1.79 -0.81
C ARG A 76 -14.97 1.72 -0.51
N LEU A 77 -15.50 0.52 -0.24
CA LEU A 77 -16.91 0.32 0.09
C LEU A 77 -17.34 1.13 1.33
N ARG A 78 -16.46 1.27 2.33
CA ARG A 78 -16.68 2.15 3.49
C ARG A 78 -16.74 3.62 3.10
N LYS A 79 -15.78 4.10 2.29
CA LYS A 79 -15.72 5.51 1.85
C LYS A 79 -16.93 5.90 1.00
N GLU A 80 -17.44 4.97 0.21
CA GLU A 80 -18.64 5.14 -0.61
C GLU A 80 -19.94 4.96 0.20
N GLY A 81 -19.86 4.63 1.50
CA GLY A 81 -21.02 4.47 2.39
C GLY A 81 -21.86 3.22 2.13
N ILE A 82 -21.36 2.27 1.32
CA ILE A 82 -22.10 1.06 0.92
C ILE A 82 -22.17 0.06 2.07
N ILE A 83 -21.10 -0.03 2.87
CA ILE A 83 -21.05 -0.87 4.07
C ILE A 83 -20.72 0.00 5.28
N ASN A 84 -21.35 -0.31 6.41
CA ASN A 84 -21.16 0.42 7.66
C ASN A 84 -20.70 -0.53 8.79
N PRO A 85 -19.42 -0.92 8.81
CA PRO A 85 -18.86 -1.72 9.89
C PRO A 85 -18.68 -0.90 11.16
N ILE A 86 -18.71 -1.58 12.32
CA ILE A 86 -18.55 -0.94 13.63
C ILE A 86 -17.05 -0.77 13.91
N ARG A 87 -16.66 0.30 14.61
CA ARG A 87 -15.26 0.58 14.95
C ARG A 87 -15.01 0.78 16.45
N PRO A 88 -15.08 -0.28 17.27
CA PRO A 88 -14.71 -0.16 18.67
C PRO A 88 -13.18 -0.17 18.82
N GLY A 89 -12.61 0.83 19.49
CA GLY A 89 -11.18 0.82 19.85
C GLY A 89 -10.20 0.83 18.66
N GLY A 90 -10.63 1.29 17.48
CA GLY A 90 -9.76 1.49 16.32
C GLY A 90 -9.79 0.40 15.25
N PHE A 91 -10.36 -0.78 15.53
CA PHE A 91 -10.47 -1.91 14.59
C PHE A 91 -11.84 -1.95 13.92
N TRP A 92 -11.89 -2.40 12.66
CA TRP A 92 -13.15 -2.55 11.93
C TRP A 92 -13.74 -3.94 12.13
N LEU A 93 -15.02 -3.95 12.47
CA LEU A 93 -15.79 -5.14 12.79
C LEU A 93 -17.02 -5.24 11.87
N TYR A 94 -17.20 -6.41 11.28
CA TYR A 94 -18.22 -6.67 10.26
C TYR A 94 -19.24 -7.69 10.74
N SER A 95 -20.53 -7.46 10.49
CA SER A 95 -21.53 -8.51 10.71
C SER A 95 -21.37 -9.62 9.66
N GLU A 96 -21.82 -10.84 9.97
CA GLU A 96 -21.78 -11.93 8.99
C GLU A 96 -22.57 -11.61 7.71
N GLU A 97 -23.69 -10.90 7.85
CA GLU A 97 -24.53 -10.47 6.73
C GLU A 97 -23.76 -9.53 5.80
N GLN A 98 -23.04 -8.55 6.37
CA GLN A 98 -22.17 -7.66 5.60
C GLN A 98 -21.11 -8.47 4.85
N VAL A 99 -20.49 -9.44 5.52
CA VAL A 99 -19.48 -10.33 4.92
C VAL A 99 -20.05 -11.15 3.77
N LYS A 100 -21.28 -11.66 3.89
CA LYS A 100 -21.98 -12.38 2.83
C LYS A 100 -22.31 -11.48 1.63
N GLN A 101 -22.58 -10.19 1.85
CA GLN A 101 -22.91 -9.23 0.79
C GLN A 101 -21.68 -8.68 0.05
N ILE A 102 -20.53 -8.58 0.73
CA ILE A 102 -19.30 -8.00 0.18
C ILE A 102 -18.92 -8.53 -1.22
N PRO A 103 -18.94 -9.85 -1.51
CA PRO A 103 -18.63 -10.35 -2.85
C PRO A 103 -19.54 -9.76 -3.94
N SER A 104 -20.85 -9.68 -3.69
CA SER A 104 -21.83 -9.11 -4.62
C SER A 104 -21.62 -7.61 -4.80
N LEU A 105 -21.37 -6.88 -3.72
CA LEU A 105 -21.07 -5.45 -3.76
C LEU A 105 -19.78 -5.16 -4.55
N ILE A 106 -18.74 -5.96 -4.35
CA ILE A 106 -17.50 -5.86 -5.12
C ILE A 106 -17.76 -6.17 -6.60
N ALA A 107 -18.56 -7.19 -6.92
CA ALA A 107 -18.92 -7.50 -8.30
C ALA A 107 -19.63 -6.33 -8.98
N GLU A 108 -20.55 -5.67 -8.27
CA GLU A 108 -21.28 -4.50 -8.76
C GLU A 108 -20.36 -3.30 -9.02
N VAL A 109 -19.53 -2.93 -8.05
CA VAL A 109 -18.59 -1.81 -8.18
C VAL A 109 -17.51 -2.10 -9.25
N ARG A 110 -17.27 -3.38 -9.55
CA ARG A 110 -16.36 -3.79 -10.63
C ARG A 110 -16.98 -3.74 -12.01
N LYS A 111 -18.26 -3.46 -12.16
CA LYS A 111 -18.85 -3.25 -13.48
C LYS A 111 -18.23 -2.03 -14.17
N CYS A 112 -18.20 -2.06 -15.48
CA CYS A 112 -17.90 -0.88 -16.28
C CYS A 112 -19.11 0.05 -16.25
N GLU A 113 -18.91 1.33 -15.92
CA GLU A 113 -19.99 2.33 -15.93
C GLU A 113 -20.63 2.51 -17.32
N GLN A 114 -19.91 2.17 -18.40
CA GLN A 114 -20.40 2.33 -19.77
C GLN A 114 -21.08 1.08 -20.34
N CYS A 115 -20.55 -0.12 -20.09
CA CYS A 115 -21.09 -1.36 -20.67
C CYS A 115 -21.65 -2.36 -19.65
N GLY A 116 -21.59 -2.06 -18.35
CA GLY A 116 -22.09 -2.93 -17.29
C GLY A 116 -21.33 -4.24 -17.08
N LYS A 117 -20.32 -4.56 -17.92
CA LYS A 117 -19.58 -5.82 -17.82
C LYS A 117 -18.60 -5.83 -16.65
N PRO A 118 -18.42 -6.99 -15.97
CA PRO A 118 -17.49 -7.11 -14.85
C PRO A 118 -16.03 -6.98 -15.32
N ARG A 119 -15.23 -6.16 -14.62
CA ARG A 119 -13.77 -6.05 -14.86
C ARG A 119 -13.05 -7.30 -14.36
N SER A 120 -11.89 -7.64 -14.93
CA SER A 120 -11.08 -8.79 -14.47
C SER A 120 -10.47 -8.58 -13.07
N LEU A 121 -10.19 -9.68 -12.36
CA LEU A 121 -9.53 -9.63 -11.04
C LEU A 121 -8.11 -9.08 -11.23
N GLY A 122 -7.71 -8.08 -10.44
CA GLY A 122 -6.40 -7.43 -10.53
C GLY A 122 -6.30 -6.21 -11.46
N SER A 123 -7.30 -5.93 -12.30
CA SER A 123 -7.34 -4.70 -13.11
C SER A 123 -8.34 -3.69 -12.51
N GLN A 124 -7.86 -2.82 -11.61
CA GLN A 124 -8.72 -1.82 -10.97
C GLN A 124 -9.28 -0.78 -11.95
N ARG A 125 -8.63 -0.60 -13.12
CA ARG A 125 -8.82 0.61 -13.94
C ARG A 125 -9.42 0.39 -15.32
N PHE A 126 -9.52 -0.84 -15.82
CA PHE A 126 -9.75 -1.07 -17.25
C PHE A 126 -10.95 -1.97 -17.53
N CYS A 127 -11.91 -1.44 -18.28
CA CYS A 127 -12.81 -2.27 -19.06
C CYS A 127 -12.12 -2.61 -20.39
N ARG A 128 -11.93 -3.91 -20.67
CA ARG A 128 -11.28 -4.39 -21.90
C ARG A 128 -12.05 -3.95 -23.15
N GLU A 129 -13.37 -3.88 -23.05
CA GLU A 129 -14.24 -3.50 -24.17
C GLU A 129 -14.33 -1.98 -24.36
N CYS A 130 -14.52 -1.22 -23.27
CA CYS A 130 -14.70 0.23 -23.38
C CYS A 130 -13.38 1.01 -23.51
N SER A 131 -12.21 0.37 -23.32
CA SER A 131 -10.88 0.96 -23.54
C SER A 131 -10.64 2.33 -22.87
N GLN A 132 -11.33 2.64 -21.76
CA GLN A 132 -11.40 3.98 -21.18
C GLN A 132 -10.04 4.59 -20.77
N TYR A 133 -8.98 3.80 -20.61
CA TYR A 133 -7.65 4.31 -20.28
C TYR A 133 -6.69 4.48 -21.46
N ARG A 134 -6.93 3.87 -22.63
CA ARG A 134 -6.07 4.16 -23.81
C ARG A 134 -6.26 5.60 -24.30
N ARG A 135 -7.44 6.21 -24.08
CA ARG A 135 -7.76 7.57 -24.54
C ARG A 135 -7.44 8.69 -23.55
N LYS A 136 -7.38 8.42 -22.23
CA LYS A 136 -7.16 9.47 -21.20
C LYS A 136 -5.70 9.76 -20.85
N HIS A 137 -4.71 9.16 -21.51
CA HIS A 137 -3.31 9.62 -21.43
C HIS A 137 -3.09 10.92 -22.22
N LEU A 138 -3.83 11.97 -21.86
CA LEU A 138 -3.52 13.35 -22.23
C LEU A 138 -2.05 13.67 -21.95
N GLY A 139 -1.43 13.08 -20.93
CA GLY A 139 -0.01 13.25 -20.64
C GLY A 139 0.93 12.86 -21.80
N ALA A 140 0.66 11.78 -22.54
CA ALA A 140 1.52 11.39 -23.65
C ALA A 140 1.35 12.32 -24.87
N LEU A 141 0.11 12.72 -25.16
CA LEU A 141 -0.19 13.68 -26.23
C LEU A 141 0.28 15.09 -25.88
N TYR A 142 0.11 15.51 -24.62
CA TYR A 142 0.60 16.76 -24.07
C TYR A 142 2.12 16.81 -24.06
N ILE A 143 2.83 15.76 -23.62
CA ILE A 143 4.29 15.69 -23.68
C ILE A 143 4.76 15.76 -25.14
N LYS A 144 4.07 15.10 -26.09
CA LYS A 144 4.39 15.21 -27.51
C LYS A 144 4.17 16.63 -28.05
N ALA A 145 3.04 17.26 -27.74
CA ALA A 145 2.73 18.63 -28.15
C ALA A 145 3.70 19.64 -27.53
N TRP A 146 4.00 19.50 -26.24
CA TRP A 146 4.97 20.32 -25.52
C TRP A 146 6.38 20.17 -26.10
N ARG A 147 6.83 18.95 -26.43
CA ARG A 147 8.12 18.71 -27.10
C ARG A 147 8.17 19.30 -28.52
N LYS A 148 7.04 19.34 -29.23
CA LYS A 148 6.94 19.98 -30.54
C LYS A 148 7.02 21.51 -30.43
N ALA A 149 6.44 22.08 -29.36
CA ALA A 149 6.48 23.52 -29.08
C ALA A 149 7.80 24.00 -28.45
N ASN A 150 8.61 23.10 -27.87
CA ASN A 150 9.86 23.42 -27.19
C ASN A 150 10.99 22.56 -27.76
N PRO A 151 11.52 22.85 -28.97
CA PRO A 151 12.54 22.02 -29.63
C PRO A 151 13.82 21.84 -28.79
N GLU A 152 14.13 22.80 -27.93
CA GLU A 152 15.24 22.81 -26.97
C GLU A 152 15.03 21.90 -25.74
N TRP A 153 13.93 21.15 -25.66
CA TRP A 153 13.63 20.27 -24.53
C TRP A 153 14.72 19.24 -24.22
N LYS A 154 15.46 18.77 -25.24
CA LYS A 154 16.60 17.87 -25.05
C LYS A 154 17.72 18.54 -24.25
N GLU A 155 17.96 19.83 -24.51
CA GLU A 155 18.96 20.62 -23.81
C GLU A 155 18.53 20.91 -22.37
N MET A 156 17.26 21.25 -22.16
CA MET A 156 16.68 21.40 -20.82
C MET A 156 16.80 20.10 -20.01
N GLN A 157 16.49 18.96 -20.63
CA GLN A 157 16.63 17.66 -19.98
C GLN A 157 18.10 17.33 -19.65
N ARG A 158 19.03 17.67 -20.55
CA ARG A 158 20.48 17.51 -20.33
C ARG A 158 20.96 18.35 -19.15
N LYS A 159 20.61 19.64 -19.10
CA LYS A 159 20.93 20.55 -18.00
C LYS A 159 20.31 20.09 -16.66
N ALA A 160 19.05 19.65 -16.68
CA ALA A 160 18.38 19.14 -15.49
C ALA A 160 19.05 17.85 -14.94
N ARG A 161 19.45 16.94 -15.83
CA ARG A 161 20.19 15.72 -15.46
C ARG A 161 21.57 16.06 -14.90
N ALA A 162 22.32 16.95 -15.55
CA ALA A 162 23.63 17.40 -15.05
C ALA A 162 23.52 17.98 -13.62
N LYS A 163 22.55 18.88 -13.39
CA LYS A 163 22.28 19.46 -12.07
C LYS A 163 21.87 18.42 -11.02
N TYR A 164 21.18 17.35 -11.42
CA TYR A 164 20.81 16.26 -10.50
C TYR A 164 22.04 15.43 -10.07
N PHE A 165 22.96 15.16 -10.99
CA PHE A 165 24.19 14.44 -10.69
C PHE A 165 25.14 15.26 -9.80
N GLU A 166 25.28 16.56 -10.06
CA GLU A 166 26.11 17.47 -9.24
C GLU A 166 25.66 17.56 -7.78
N ARG A 167 24.38 17.30 -7.49
CA ARG A 167 23.79 17.37 -6.15
C ARG A 167 23.79 16.05 -5.39
N THR A 168 24.24 14.97 -6.02
CA THR A 168 24.17 13.63 -5.46
C THR A 168 25.57 13.11 -5.18
N ASP A 169 25.85 12.84 -3.91
CA ASP A 169 27.06 12.13 -3.53
C ASP A 169 26.84 10.62 -3.70
N TYR A 170 27.86 9.94 -4.22
CA TYR A 170 27.88 8.49 -4.42
C TYR A 170 29.04 7.90 -3.64
N VAL A 171 28.91 6.64 -3.22
CA VAL A 171 29.96 5.88 -2.57
C VAL A 171 30.37 4.73 -3.48
N VAL A 172 31.67 4.51 -3.63
CA VAL A 172 32.21 3.37 -4.37
C VAL A 172 31.89 2.09 -3.59
N SER A 173 31.04 1.22 -4.15
CA SER A 173 30.60 -0.02 -3.51
C SER A 173 31.33 -1.26 -4.00
N HIS A 174 31.88 -1.23 -5.22
CA HIS A 174 32.60 -2.36 -5.83
C HIS A 174 33.64 -1.86 -6.85
N GLY A 175 34.83 -2.47 -6.92
CA GLY A 175 35.75 -2.33 -8.07
C GLY A 175 37.15 -1.76 -7.76
N ASN A 176 38.08 -1.98 -8.70
CA ASN A 176 39.54 -1.85 -8.56
C ASN A 176 40.11 -0.43 -8.76
N TYR A 177 39.28 0.57 -9.10
CA TYR A 177 39.76 1.88 -9.56
C TYR A 177 39.86 2.93 -8.45
N LEU A 178 39.10 2.77 -7.37
CA LEU A 178 39.09 3.65 -6.21
C LEU A 178 38.90 2.80 -4.96
N PRO A 179 39.43 3.22 -3.79
CA PRO A 179 39.17 2.52 -2.53
C PRO A 179 37.66 2.41 -2.28
N LEU A 180 37.25 1.27 -1.72
CA LEU A 180 35.87 1.09 -1.27
C LEU A 180 35.50 2.20 -0.28
N GLU A 181 34.22 2.55 -0.25
CA GLU A 181 33.68 3.60 0.61
C GLU A 181 34.12 5.04 0.27
N THR A 182 34.91 5.23 -0.81
CA THR A 182 35.26 6.57 -1.29
C THR A 182 34.01 7.31 -1.74
N ILE A 183 33.78 8.50 -1.17
CA ILE A 183 32.71 9.40 -1.59
C ILE A 183 33.17 10.13 -2.86
N VAL A 184 32.42 9.93 -3.94
CA VAL A 184 32.66 10.56 -5.23
C VAL A 184 31.44 11.36 -5.66
N ARG A 185 31.69 12.47 -6.38
CA ARG A 185 30.64 13.26 -7.00
C ARG A 185 30.66 13.01 -8.51
N VAL A 186 29.53 12.54 -9.02
CA VAL A 186 29.35 12.32 -10.46
C VAL A 186 29.06 13.66 -11.11
N LYS A 187 29.88 14.05 -12.08
CA LYS A 187 29.71 15.30 -12.84
C LYS A 187 28.71 15.10 -13.98
N ALA A 188 28.79 13.96 -14.66
CA ALA A 188 27.90 13.61 -15.76
C ALA A 188 27.85 12.10 -15.98
N SER A 189 26.86 11.62 -16.73
CA SER A 189 26.90 10.30 -17.37
C SER A 189 27.70 10.39 -18.67
N HIS A 190 28.42 9.33 -19.04
CA HIS A 190 29.16 9.29 -20.31
C HIS A 190 28.20 9.42 -21.50
N PRO A 191 28.52 10.26 -22.52
CA PRO A 191 27.60 10.61 -23.60
C PRO A 191 27.23 9.42 -24.49
N SER A 192 28.16 8.49 -24.72
CA SER A 192 27.95 7.30 -25.56
C SER A 192 27.60 6.04 -24.78
N ASN A 193 27.73 6.07 -23.44
CA ASN A 193 27.48 4.91 -22.59
C ASN A 193 26.86 5.36 -21.25
N PRO A 194 25.53 5.37 -21.12
CA PRO A 194 24.88 5.85 -19.90
C PRO A 194 25.13 4.98 -18.67
N ALA A 195 25.75 3.80 -18.83
CA ALA A 195 26.19 2.96 -17.70
C ALA A 195 27.49 3.45 -17.05
N LEU A 196 28.20 4.41 -17.64
CA LEU A 196 29.42 5.00 -17.09
C LEU A 196 29.13 6.39 -16.50
N ALA A 197 29.69 6.65 -15.33
CA ALA A 197 29.69 7.91 -14.63
C ALA A 197 31.06 8.59 -14.79
N ILE A 198 31.05 9.87 -15.14
CA ILE A 198 32.25 10.71 -15.22
C ILE A 198 32.37 11.47 -13.89
N LEU A 199 33.48 11.24 -13.20
CA LEU A 199 33.82 11.93 -11.95
C LEU A 199 34.40 13.32 -12.22
N GLY A 200 34.54 14.13 -11.17
CA GLY A 200 35.08 15.51 -11.27
C GLY A 200 36.48 15.61 -11.89
N ASN A 201 37.29 14.55 -11.77
CA ASN A 201 38.64 14.43 -12.35
C ASN A 201 38.65 13.81 -13.76
N GLY A 202 37.49 13.57 -14.37
CA GLY A 202 37.37 12.94 -15.69
C GLY A 202 37.47 11.41 -15.68
N LEU A 203 37.64 10.77 -14.51
CA LEU A 203 37.65 9.32 -14.40
C LEU A 203 36.26 8.74 -14.71
N GLU A 204 36.24 7.70 -15.53
CA GLU A 204 35.02 6.99 -15.90
C GLU A 204 34.86 5.73 -15.07
N ILE A 205 33.73 5.60 -14.37
CA ILE A 205 33.43 4.44 -13.51
C ILE A 205 32.01 3.95 -13.83
N PRO A 206 31.78 2.63 -13.94
CA PRO A 206 30.43 2.09 -14.05
C PRO A 206 29.51 2.52 -12.91
N PHE A 207 28.27 2.92 -13.21
CA PHE A 207 27.27 3.23 -12.17
C PHE A 207 26.97 2.02 -11.28
N SER A 208 27.19 0.78 -11.75
CA SER A 208 27.08 -0.44 -10.95
C SER A 208 28.10 -0.48 -9.79
N CYS A 209 29.21 0.24 -9.91
CA CYS A 209 30.22 0.40 -8.88
C CYS A 209 29.88 1.50 -7.87
N LEU A 210 28.79 2.24 -8.08
CA LEU A 210 28.41 3.40 -7.27
C LEU A 210 27.08 3.16 -6.54
N ARG A 211 27.07 3.42 -5.24
CA ARG A 211 25.86 3.44 -4.42
C ARG A 211 25.50 4.88 -4.06
N LYS A 212 24.27 5.29 -4.35
CA LYS A 212 23.79 6.64 -4.02
C LYS A 212 23.76 6.85 -2.50
N VAL A 213 24.38 7.92 -2.00
CA VAL A 213 24.23 8.34 -0.61
C VAL A 213 22.86 9.00 -0.47
N ARG A 214 22.00 8.48 0.40
CA ARG A 214 20.71 9.10 0.69
C ARG A 214 20.99 10.42 1.42
N SER A 215 20.58 11.53 0.82
CA SER A 215 20.57 12.85 1.43
C SER A 215 19.72 12.79 2.70
N GLY A 216 20.37 12.63 3.86
CA GLY A 216 19.74 12.40 5.16
C GLY A 216 20.57 11.60 6.15
N GLY A 217 21.57 10.83 5.69
CA GLY A 217 22.57 10.21 6.57
C GLY A 217 23.90 10.96 6.48
N GLN A 218 24.34 11.59 7.57
CA GLN A 218 25.73 12.05 7.69
C GLN A 218 26.66 10.84 7.53
N ALA A 219 27.26 10.69 6.36
CA ALA A 219 28.40 9.82 6.18
C ALA A 219 29.60 10.49 6.88
N GLN A 220 29.88 10.09 8.13
CA GLN A 220 31.19 10.28 8.74
C GLN A 220 32.17 9.34 8.02
N GLY A 221 32.59 9.73 6.83
CA GLY A 221 33.63 9.06 6.05
C GLY A 221 34.58 10.13 5.54
N ASN A 222 35.87 9.94 5.79
CA ASN A 222 36.94 10.89 5.51
C ASN A 222 36.77 11.61 4.17
N LYS A 223 36.49 12.92 4.23
CA LYS A 223 36.61 13.81 3.07
C LYS A 223 38.10 13.86 2.69
N ALA A 224 38.54 12.96 1.81
CA ALA A 224 39.80 13.13 1.09
C ALA A 224 39.62 14.29 0.10
N VAL A 225 39.89 15.52 0.58
CA VAL A 225 39.97 16.71 -0.25
C VAL A 225 41.28 16.65 -1.00
N TRP A 226 41.26 16.10 -2.22
CA TRP A 226 42.38 16.27 -3.15
C TRP A 226 42.32 17.70 -3.69
N ARG A 227 43.08 18.59 -3.04
CA ARG A 227 43.37 19.93 -3.55
C ARG A 227 44.39 19.75 -4.67
N VAL A 228 43.96 19.91 -5.92
CA VAL A 228 44.85 19.90 -7.09
C VAL A 228 45.80 21.09 -6.95
N ALA A 229 47.09 20.83 -6.79
CA ALA A 229 48.13 21.84 -6.89
C ALA A 229 48.16 22.34 -8.35
N GLY A 230 47.85 23.62 -8.53
CA GLY A 230 48.01 24.29 -9.82
C GLY A 230 49.49 24.35 -10.17
N SER A 231 49.88 23.65 -11.24
CA SER A 231 51.15 23.87 -11.91
C SER A 231 51.05 25.17 -12.69
N ALA A 232 51.63 26.23 -12.13
CA ALA A 232 51.93 27.46 -12.86
C ALA A 232 53.02 27.13 -13.89
N ARG A 233 52.70 27.29 -15.18
CA ARG A 233 53.73 27.48 -16.21
C ARG A 233 54.01 28.97 -16.31
N GLY A 234 55.22 29.36 -15.94
CA GLY A 234 55.82 30.64 -16.27
C GLY A 234 57.05 30.40 -17.14
N ASN A 235 57.12 31.19 -18.22
CA ASN A 235 58.16 31.34 -19.26
C ASN A 235 58.47 30.16 -20.16
#